data_AF-H5TJH3-F1
#
_entry.id   AF-H5TJH3-F1
#
_cell.length_a   1.000
_cell.length_b   1.000
_cell.length_c   1.000
_cell.angle_alpha   90.00
_cell.angle_beta   90.00
_cell.angle_gamma   90.00
#
_symmetry.space_group_name_H-M   'P 1'
#
loop_
_entity.id
_entity.type
_entity.pdbx_description
1 polymer ?
#
loop_
_entity_poly.entity_id
_entity_poly.type
_entity_poly.pdbx_seq_one_letter_code
_entity_poly.pdbx_strand_id
1 'polypeptide(L)' 'MKSFWCGAVIPDCDMRFTADSEEVLLESIAQHAAAEHDVEALSADTLALVRKSITDTAE' A
#
# COMPACT_ATOMS: atom_id res chain seq x y z
N MET A 1 5.51 -1.05 -14.00
CA MET A 1 4.33 -1.05 -13.09
C MET A 1 4.80 -1.00 -11.65
N LYS A 2 4.01 -0.44 -10.73
CA LYS A 2 4.28 -0.45 -9.28
C LYS A 2 3.48 -1.54 -8.60
N SER A 3 4.09 -2.22 -7.64
CA SER A 3 3.45 -3.25 -6.82
C SER A 3 3.73 -3.02 -5.35
N PHE A 4 2.77 -3.36 -4.51
CA PHE A 4 2.88 -3.30 -3.05
C PHE A 4 2.14 -4.48 -2.41
N TRP A 5 2.69 -4.98 -1.31
CA TRP A 5 2.09 -6.01 -0.48
C TRP A 5 1.85 -5.47 0.92
N CYS A 6 0.58 -5.46 1.35
CA CYS A 6 0.18 -4.90 2.65
C CYS A 6 0.86 -5.61 3.83
N GLY A 7 1.11 -6.91 3.70
CA GLY A 7 1.81 -7.73 4.68
C GLY A 7 3.23 -7.30 5.00
N ALA A 8 3.84 -6.45 4.17
CA ALA A 8 5.13 -5.81 4.48
C ALA A 8 5.00 -4.73 5.58
N VAL A 9 3.80 -4.23 5.85
CA VAL A 9 3.51 -3.17 6.83
C VAL A 9 2.61 -3.67 7.96
N ILE A 10 1.53 -4.39 7.64
CA ILE A 10 0.58 -4.92 8.62
C ILE A 10 0.72 -6.44 8.66
N PRO A 11 1.22 -7.03 9.76
CA PRO A 11 1.21 -8.49 9.91
C PRO A 11 -0.24 -8.99 9.86
N ASP A 12 -0.46 -10.13 9.21
CA ASP A 12 -1.79 -10.74 8.98
C ASP A 12 -2.62 -10.14 7.82
N CYS A 13 -2.04 -9.27 6.99
CA CYS A 13 -2.69 -8.84 5.74
C CYS A 13 -1.97 -9.36 4.48
N ASP A 14 -2.66 -10.20 3.70
CA ASP A 14 -2.11 -10.77 2.46
C ASP A 14 -2.45 -9.97 1.20
N MET A 15 -3.12 -8.82 1.34
CA MET A 15 -3.58 -8.02 0.21
C MET A 15 -2.41 -7.48 -0.63
N ARG A 16 -2.52 -7.59 -1.96
CA ARG A 16 -1.52 -7.10 -2.92
C ARG A 16 -2.15 -6.10 -3.88
N PHE A 17 -1.40 -5.06 -4.20
CA PHE A 17 -1.81 -3.97 -5.07
C PHE A 17 -0.82 -3.85 -6.22
N THR A 18 -1.35 -3.56 -7.40
CA THR A 18 -0.56 -3.22 -8.58
C THR A 18 -1.20 -2.04 -9.29
N ALA A 19 -0.40 -1.07 -9.70
CA ALA A 19 -0.88 0.11 -10.40
C ALA A 19 0.18 0.64 -11.37
N ASP A 20 -0.23 1.50 -12.31
CA ASP A 20 0.69 2.11 -13.27
C ASP A 20 1.65 3.11 -12.59
N SER A 21 1.14 3.81 -11.58
CA SER A 21 1.85 4.85 -10.83
C SER A 21 1.74 4.65 -9.32
N GLU A 22 2.69 5.19 -8.56
CA GLU A 22 2.67 5.20 -7.10
C GLU A 22 1.42 5.90 -6.55
N GLU A 23 0.98 6.99 -7.17
CA GLU A 23 -0.19 7.76 -6.73
C GLU A 23 -1.47 6.90 -6.72
N VAL A 24 -1.73 6.19 -7.81
CA VAL A 24 -2.88 5.27 -7.95
C VAL A 24 -2.79 4.10 -6.96
N LEU A 25 -1.56 3.63 -6.70
CA LEU A 25 -1.31 2.59 -5.70
C LEU A 25 -1.66 3.10 -4.29
N LEU A 26 -1.22 4.31 -3.93
CA LEU A 26 -1.45 4.92 -2.62
C LEU A 26 -2.94 5.18 -2.36
N GLU A 27 -3.70 5.62 -3.37
CA GLU A 27 -5.16 5.74 -3.26
C GLU A 27 -5.81 4.39 -2.94
N SER A 28 -5.44 3.33 -3.66
CA SER A 28 -5.96 1.98 -3.44
C SER A 28 -5.61 1.44 -2.04
N ILE A 29 -4.40 1.70 -1.57
CA ILE A 29 -3.93 1.30 -0.23
C ILE A 29 -4.69 2.07 0.85
N ALA A 30 -4.94 3.37 0.67
CA ALA A 30 -5.69 4.17 1.62
C ALA A 30 -7.15 3.69 1.76
N GLN A 31 -7.79 3.36 0.63
CA GLN A 31 -9.15 2.79 0.63
C GLN A 31 -9.20 1.45 1.36
N HIS A 32 -8.22 0.57 1.13
CA HIS A 32 -8.12 -0.71 1.82
C HIS A 32 -7.87 -0.55 3.32
N ALA A 33 -6.97 0.36 3.70
CA ALA A 33 -6.67 0.62 5.10
C ALA A 33 -7.90 1.14 5.87
N ALA A 34 -8.70 2.00 5.25
CA ALA A 34 -9.95 2.47 5.82
C ALA A 34 -11.01 1.36 5.94
N ALA A 35 -11.12 0.47 4.95
CA ALA A 35 -12.14 -0.58 4.91
C ALA A 35 -11.82 -1.78 5.83
N GLU A 36 -10.58 -2.24 5.84
CA GLU A 36 -10.20 -3.51 6.49
C GLU A 36 -9.48 -3.30 7.84
N HIS A 37 -8.90 -2.12 8.06
CA HIS A 37 -8.08 -1.83 9.24
C HIS A 37 -8.59 -0.64 10.09
N ASP A 38 -9.74 -0.05 9.72
CA ASP A 38 -10.32 1.14 10.39
C ASP A 38 -9.32 2.32 10.44
N VAL A 39 -8.39 2.37 9.47
CA VAL A 39 -7.38 3.44 9.37
C VAL A 39 -7.90 4.52 8.43
N GLU A 40 -8.59 5.51 8.99
CA GLU A 40 -9.16 6.63 8.22
C GLU A 40 -8.08 7.50 7.55
N ALA A 41 -6.88 7.58 8.14
CA ALA A 41 -5.76 8.34 7.61
C ALA A 41 -4.43 7.63 7.85
N LEU A 42 -3.69 7.41 6.76
CA LEU A 42 -2.31 6.91 6.85
C LEU A 42 -1.40 8.01 7.41
N SER A 43 -0.77 7.73 8.55
CA SER A 43 0.24 8.63 9.13
C SER A 43 1.46 8.77 8.22
N ALA A 44 2.22 9.85 8.37
CA ALA A 44 3.41 10.09 7.55
C ALA A 44 4.43 8.94 7.63
N ASP A 45 4.62 8.35 8.81
CA ASP A 45 5.46 7.17 9.02
C ASP A 45 4.94 5.94 8.25
N THR A 46 3.63 5.69 8.28
CA THR A 46 3.01 4.59 7.53
C THR A 46 3.17 4.79 6.03
N LEU A 47 2.96 6.02 5.54
CA LEU A 47 3.19 6.36 4.13
C LEU A 47 4.65 6.15 3.72
N ALA A 48 5.61 6.50 4.59
CA ALA A 48 7.02 6.25 4.31
C ALA A 48 7.35 4.75 4.24
N LEU A 49 6.77 3.93 5.13
CA LEU A 49 6.91 2.47 5.11
C LEU A 49 6.28 1.85 3.86
N VAL A 50 5.08 2.30 3.49
CA VAL A 50 4.39 1.87 2.27
C VAL A 50 5.27 2.17 1.06
N ARG A 51 5.69 3.44 0.87
CA ARG A 51 6.55 3.86 -0.24
C ARG A 51 7.85 3.06 -0.32
N LYS A 52 8.48 2.80 0.82
CA LYS A 52 9.72 1.99 0.88
C LYS A 52 9.50 0.54 0.46
N SER A 53 8.27 0.03 0.60
CA SER A 53 7.88 -1.34 0.25
C SER A 53 7.30 -1.45 -1.16
N ILE A 54 7.13 -0.32 -1.87
CA ILE A 54 6.72 -0.34 -3.27
C ILE A 54 7.88 -0.85 -4.11
N THR A 55 7.62 -1.90 -4.88
CA THR A 55 8.58 -2.46 -5.83
C THR A 55 8.16 -2.17 -7.25
N ASP A 56 9.14 -1.91 -8.11
CA ASP A 56 8.90 -1.94 -9.54
C ASP A 56 8.70 -3.38 -9.98
N THR A 57 7.58 -3.65 -10.63
CA THR A 57 7.36 -4.93 -11.29
C THR A 57 7.72 -4.71 -12.74
N ALA A 58 8.91 -5.19 -13.11
CA ALA A 58 9.32 -5.27 -14.50
C ALA A 58 8.47 -6.37 -15.17
N GLU A 59 7.92 -6.04 -16.34
CA GLU A 59 7.47 -7.03 -17.32
C GLU A 59 8.64 -7.88 -17.81
#